data_AF-A0A6M1YGF5-F1
#
_entry.id   AF-A0A6M1YGF5-F1
#
_cell.length_a   1.000
_cell.length_b   1.000
_cell.length_c   1.000
_cell.angle_alpha   90.00
_cell.angle_beta   90.00
_cell.angle_gamma   90.00
#
_symmetry.space_group_name_H-M   'P 1'
#
loop_
_entity.id
_entity.type
_entity.pdbx_description
1 polymer ?
#
loop_
_entity_poly.entity_id
_entity_poly.type
_entity_poly.pdbx_seq_one_letter_code
_entity_poly.pdbx_strand_id
1 'polypeptide(L)'
;MLRKIALFGMSEKGRLNHPYICHTLIELCDTFGNPPEESFGLIFAIQAIMYEREVIFFRVQEEGYIEEDYLKGIEYLKEGKVKNLDAICIPGVGSANIIDSLDPICKKHSSIIITTEKDLFDYLIEK
;
A
#
# COMPACT_ATOMS: atom_id res chain seq x y z
N MET A 1 -13.05 -16.72 -2.40
CA MET A 1 -11.74 -16.44 -1.76
C MET A 1 -11.60 -14.92 -1.74
N LEU A 2 -11.40 -14.32 -0.56
CA LEU A 2 -11.28 -12.86 -0.46
C LEU A 2 -10.05 -12.40 -1.24
N ARG A 3 -10.23 -11.35 -2.04
CA ARG A 3 -9.17 -10.76 -2.85
C ARG A 3 -8.46 -9.71 -2.02
N LYS A 4 -7.13 -9.72 -2.02
CA LYS A 4 -6.32 -8.88 -1.13
C LYS A 4 -5.76 -7.68 -1.87
N ILE A 5 -5.73 -6.53 -1.22
CA ILE A 5 -5.02 -5.35 -1.69
C ILE A 5 -4.00 -4.96 -0.63
N ALA A 6 -2.75 -4.81 -1.03
CA ALA A 6 -1.72 -4.21 -0.18
C ALA A 6 -1.75 -2.69 -0.36
N LEU A 7 -1.67 -1.96 0.74
CA LEU A 7 -1.76 -0.50 0.76
C LEU A 7 -0.64 0.06 1.62
N PHE A 8 0.03 1.08 1.10
CA PHE A 8 1.04 1.84 1.81
C PHE A 8 0.50 3.24 2.03
N GLY A 9 0.59 3.76 3.26
CA GLY A 9 0.02 5.06 3.56
C GLY A 9 0.38 5.60 4.92
N MET A 10 0.31 6.92 5.05
CA MET A 10 0.54 7.59 6.32
C MET A 10 -0.72 7.53 7.19
N SER A 11 -0.55 7.28 8.49
CA SER A 11 -1.64 7.21 9.47
C SER A 11 -1.24 7.75 10.85
N GLU A 12 -2.23 8.23 11.61
CA GLU A 12 -2.07 8.74 12.98
C GLU A 12 -1.50 7.66 13.93
N LYS A 13 -2.05 6.45 13.86
CA LYS A 13 -1.70 5.30 14.71
C LYS A 13 -1.15 4.15 13.89
N GLY A 14 -0.73 3.08 14.57
CA GLY A 14 -0.15 1.88 13.97
C GLY A 14 1.38 1.87 14.04
N ARG A 15 1.97 0.67 13.99
CA ARG A 15 3.42 0.49 14.01
C ARG A 15 3.97 0.53 12.59
N LEU A 16 5.09 1.24 12.42
CA LEU A 16 5.90 1.12 11.20
C LEU A 16 6.44 -0.31 11.07
N ASN A 17 6.72 -0.73 9.84
CA ASN A 17 7.35 -2.03 9.53
C ASN A 17 6.53 -3.23 10.04
N HIS A 18 5.21 -3.05 10.19
CA HIS A 18 4.30 -4.10 10.60
C HIS A 18 3.09 -4.13 9.65
N PRO A 19 2.82 -5.26 8.98
CA PRO A 19 1.61 -5.42 8.19
C PRO A 19 0.41 -5.62 9.11
N TYR A 20 -0.63 -4.83 8.91
CA TYR A 20 -1.93 -5.06 9.53
C TYR A 20 -2.90 -5.60 8.49
N ILE A 21 -3.72 -6.57 8.88
CA ILE A 21 -4.81 -7.07 8.05
C ILE A 21 -6.11 -6.47 8.59
N CYS A 22 -6.87 -5.80 7.72
CA CYS A 22 -8.16 -5.22 8.06
C CYS A 22 -9.25 -5.73 7.10
N HIS A 23 -10.39 -6.09 7.67
CA HIS A 23 -11.58 -6.57 6.98
C HIS A 23 -12.74 -5.58 7.09
N THR A 24 -12.72 -4.72 8.11
CA THR A 24 -13.80 -3.78 8.39
C THR A 24 -13.28 -2.36 8.61
N LEU A 25 -14.17 -1.37 8.39
CA LEU A 25 -13.85 0.04 8.64
C LEU A 25 -13.56 0.31 10.12
N ILE A 26 -14.19 -0.46 11.02
CA ILE A 26 -13.97 -0.35 12.48
C ILE A 26 -12.53 -0.77 12.81
N GLU A 27 -12.09 -1.93 12.32
CA GLU A 27 -10.71 -2.40 12.51
C GLU A 27 -9.68 -1.40 11.96
N LEU A 28 -9.96 -0.84 10.77
CA LEU A 28 -9.09 0.15 10.16
C LEU A 28 -8.99 1.41 11.04
N CYS A 29 -10.12 1.95 11.49
CA CYS A 29 -10.19 3.16 12.32
C CYS A 29 -9.54 2.96 13.70
N ASP A 30 -9.84 1.85 14.37
CA ASP A 30 -9.29 1.54 15.69
C ASP A 30 -7.76 1.35 15.63
N THR A 31 -7.25 0.79 14.53
CA THR A 31 -5.82 0.55 14.32
C THR A 31 -5.06 1.81 13.92
N PHE A 32 -5.61 2.62 13.01
CA PHE A 32 -4.88 3.68 12.32
C PHE A 32 -5.30 5.10 12.68
N GLY A 33 -6.42 5.28 13.37
CA GLY A 33 -6.95 6.61 13.70
C GLY A 33 -7.44 7.35 12.46
N ASN A 34 -7.33 8.67 12.49
CA ASN A 34 -7.79 9.50 11.37
C ASN A 34 -6.72 9.58 10.27
N PRO A 35 -7.12 9.69 8.99
CA PRO A 35 -6.20 10.01 7.92
C PRO A 35 -5.63 11.42 8.09
N PRO A 36 -4.31 11.61 7.93
CA PRO A 36 -3.74 12.95 7.74
C PRO A 36 -4.33 13.63 6.50
N GLU A 37 -4.45 14.96 6.50
CA GLU A 37 -5.13 15.71 5.43
C GLU A 37 -4.55 15.48 4.02
N GLU A 38 -3.24 15.20 3.93
CA GLU A 38 -2.53 15.02 2.66
C GLU A 38 -2.20 13.55 2.32
N SER A 39 -2.79 12.59 3.04
CA SER A 39 -2.52 11.15 2.87
C SER A 39 -3.66 10.44 2.14
N PHE A 40 -3.35 9.72 1.07
CA PHE A 40 -4.36 8.96 0.33
C PHE A 40 -4.46 7.50 0.75
N GLY A 41 -3.45 6.93 1.42
CA GLY A 41 -3.42 5.50 1.70
C GLY A 41 -4.62 5.00 2.51
N LEU A 42 -5.03 5.72 3.56
CA LEU A 42 -6.22 5.36 4.35
C LEU A 42 -7.53 5.57 3.57
N ILE A 43 -7.60 6.57 2.70
CA ILE A 43 -8.76 6.80 1.82
C ILE A 43 -8.94 5.59 0.88
N PHE A 44 -7.86 5.12 0.26
CA PHE A 44 -7.92 3.92 -0.58
C PHE A 44 -8.22 2.65 0.22
N ALA A 45 -7.73 2.54 1.46
CA ALA A 45 -8.06 1.42 2.33
C ALA A 45 -9.55 1.34 2.68
N ILE A 46 -10.19 2.48 2.97
CA ILE A 46 -11.63 2.58 3.18
C ILE A 46 -12.38 2.09 1.92
N GLN A 47 -12.01 2.59 0.75
CA GLN A 47 -12.64 2.17 -0.51
C GLN A 47 -12.45 0.67 -0.76
N ALA A 48 -11.25 0.13 -0.56
CA ALA A 48 -10.97 -1.29 -0.73
C ALA A 48 -11.86 -2.16 0.17
N ILE A 49 -12.01 -1.79 1.44
CA ILE A 49 -12.91 -2.49 2.39
C ILE A 49 -14.37 -2.40 1.91
N MET A 50 -14.82 -1.23 1.44
CA MET A 50 -16.17 -1.05 0.91
C MET A 50 -16.45 -1.89 -0.35
N TYR A 51 -15.40 -2.19 -1.14
CA TYR A 51 -15.44 -3.11 -2.28
C TYR A 51 -15.20 -4.58 -1.88
N GLU A 52 -15.38 -4.92 -0.60
CA GLU A 52 -15.24 -6.28 -0.06
C GLU A 52 -13.85 -6.88 -0.33
N ARG A 53 -12.81 -6.04 -0.26
CA ARG A 53 -11.40 -6.46 -0.31
C ARG A 53 -10.85 -6.59 1.10
N GLU A 54 -10.00 -7.59 1.28
CA GLU A 54 -9.15 -7.65 2.46
C GLU A 54 -7.95 -6.71 2.25
N VAL A 55 -7.71 -5.83 3.22
CA VAL A 55 -6.63 -4.86 3.16
C VAL A 55 -5.44 -5.35 3.97
N ILE A 56 -4.26 -5.35 3.36
CA ILE A 56 -2.98 -5.46 4.05
C ILE A 56 -2.37 -4.05 4.09
N PHE A 57 -2.47 -3.38 5.22
CA PHE A 57 -2.00 -2.00 5.36
C PHE A 57 -0.60 -1.95 5.97
N PHE A 58 0.29 -1.25 5.28
CA PHE A 58 1.63 -0.91 5.72
C PHE A 58 1.66 0.58 6.04
N ARG A 59 1.75 0.91 7.32
CA ARG A 59 1.96 2.30 7.73
C ARG A 59 3.34 2.74 7.28
N VAL A 60 3.40 3.86 6.58
CA VAL A 60 4.62 4.62 6.31
C VAL A 60 4.65 5.87 7.19
N GLN A 61 5.84 6.37 7.49
CA GLN A 61 6.00 7.55 8.34
C GLN A 61 5.59 8.83 7.61
N GLU A 62 5.93 8.92 6.32
CA GLU A 62 5.55 10.03 5.43
C GLU A 62 5.31 9.48 4.02
N GLU A 63 4.11 9.72 3.50
CA GLU A 63 3.68 9.19 2.20
C GLU A 63 4.53 9.82 1.08
N GLY A 64 5.17 8.99 0.27
CA GLY A 64 5.99 9.41 -0.86
C GLY A 64 7.44 9.77 -0.54
N TYR A 65 7.86 9.75 0.73
CA TYR A 65 9.16 10.30 1.12
C TYR A 65 10.16 9.25 1.63
N ILE A 66 9.80 8.46 2.64
CA ILE A 66 10.74 7.55 3.30
C ILE A 66 10.72 6.19 2.60
N GLU A 67 11.62 5.99 1.63
CA GLU A 67 11.64 4.78 0.80
C GLU A 67 11.78 3.47 1.60
N GLU A 68 12.54 3.49 2.70
CA GLU A 68 12.80 2.31 3.52
C GLU A 68 11.51 1.69 4.08
N ASP A 69 10.51 2.50 4.41
CA ASP A 69 9.21 2.02 4.91
C ASP A 69 8.47 1.19 3.84
N TYR A 70 8.56 1.61 2.58
CA TYR A 70 7.98 0.90 1.44
C TYR A 70 8.74 -0.40 1.18
N LEU A 71 10.07 -0.34 1.10
CA LEU A 71 10.91 -1.49 0.77
C LEU A 71 10.75 -2.64 1.77
N LYS A 72 10.58 -2.34 3.07
CA LYS A 72 10.30 -3.36 4.09
C LYS A 72 8.95 -4.04 3.91
N GLY A 73 7.90 -3.29 3.57
CA GLY A 73 6.60 -3.89 3.26
C GLY A 73 6.65 -4.72 1.97
N ILE A 74 7.39 -4.25 0.96
CA ILE A 74 7.63 -4.98 -0.30
C ILE A 74 8.36 -6.30 -0.03
N GLU A 75 9.38 -6.31 0.83
CA GLU A 75 10.08 -7.53 1.25
C GLU A 75 9.11 -8.54 1.86
N TYR A 76 8.26 -8.10 2.79
CA TYR A 76 7.21 -8.95 3.38
C TYR A 76 6.29 -9.57 2.32
N LEU A 77 5.87 -8.79 1.30
CA LEU A 77 5.04 -9.30 0.21
C LEU A 77 5.80 -10.33 -0.66
N LYS A 78 7.12 -10.18 -0.84
CA LYS A 78 7.97 -11.11 -1.61
C LYS A 78 8.13 -12.47 -0.93
N GLU A 79 8.21 -12.52 0.40
CA GLU A 79 8.41 -13.76 1.20
C GLU A 79 7.33 -14.84 1.00
N GLY A 80 6.24 -14.55 0.29
CA GLY A 80 5.27 -15.56 -0.16
C GLY A 80 4.26 -16.00 0.90
N LYS A 81 4.22 -15.31 2.05
CA LYS A 81 3.17 -15.46 3.07
C LYS A 81 1.81 -14.98 2.56
N VAL A 82 1.81 -14.01 1.65
CA VAL A 82 0.60 -13.46 1.03
C VAL A 82 0.22 -14.28 -0.21
N LYS A 83 -1.05 -14.71 -0.26
CA LYS A 83 -1.68 -15.38 -1.41
C LYS A 83 -2.82 -14.53 -1.95
N ASN A 84 -2.98 -14.51 -3.27
CA ASN A 84 -4.05 -13.80 -4.00
C ASN A 84 -4.06 -12.28 -3.75
N LEU A 85 -2.92 -11.67 -4.02
CA LEU A 85 -2.76 -10.22 -4.01
C LEU A 85 -3.21 -9.68 -5.36
N ASP A 86 -4.31 -8.94 -5.41
CA ASP A 86 -4.88 -8.40 -6.65
C ASP A 86 -4.23 -7.08 -7.04
N ALA A 87 -3.90 -6.26 -6.05
CA ALA A 87 -3.33 -4.94 -6.27
C ALA A 87 -2.41 -4.50 -5.14
N ILE A 88 -1.50 -3.60 -5.48
CA ILE A 88 -0.60 -2.91 -4.55
C ILE A 88 -0.79 -1.42 -4.76
N CYS A 89 -1.21 -0.69 -3.74
CA CYS A 89 -1.50 0.72 -3.82
C CYS A 89 -0.43 1.51 -3.05
N ILE A 90 0.24 2.42 -3.77
CA ILE A 90 1.39 3.20 -3.29
C ILE A 90 1.20 4.67 -3.68
N PRO A 91 0.16 5.35 -3.16
CA PRO A 91 -0.04 6.76 -3.44
C PRO A 91 1.15 7.61 -2.94
N GLY A 92 1.41 8.71 -3.64
CA GLY A 92 2.50 9.64 -3.35
C GLY A 92 3.88 9.16 -3.82
N VAL A 93 3.97 7.98 -4.45
CA VAL A 93 5.25 7.37 -4.81
C VAL A 93 5.49 7.42 -6.32
N GLY A 94 6.38 8.33 -6.74
CA GLY A 94 6.95 8.37 -8.09
C GLY A 94 8.31 7.67 -8.25
N SER A 95 8.96 7.25 -7.16
CA SER A 95 10.32 6.68 -7.17
C SER A 95 10.42 5.40 -8.01
N ALA A 96 11.30 5.41 -9.01
CA ALA A 96 11.58 4.23 -9.82
C ALA A 96 12.09 3.05 -9.00
N ASN A 97 12.87 3.29 -7.95
CA ASN A 97 13.39 2.25 -7.06
C ASN A 97 12.26 1.47 -6.38
N ILE A 98 11.23 2.16 -5.88
CA ILE A 98 10.08 1.52 -5.23
C ILE A 98 9.20 0.83 -6.26
N ILE A 99 8.84 1.52 -7.36
CA ILE A 99 7.92 0.99 -8.37
C ILE A 99 8.50 -0.25 -9.05
N ASP A 100 9.77 -0.21 -9.49
CA ASP A 100 10.41 -1.36 -10.14
C ASP A 100 10.60 -2.53 -9.16
N SER A 101 10.74 -2.25 -7.86
CA SER A 101 10.80 -3.28 -6.83
C SER A 101 9.51 -4.09 -6.67
N LEU A 102 8.37 -3.59 -7.18
CA LEU A 102 7.08 -4.27 -7.18
C LEU A 102 6.91 -5.25 -8.35
N ASP A 103 7.67 -5.12 -9.44
CA ASP A 103 7.55 -5.95 -10.64
C ASP A 103 7.58 -7.47 -10.35
N PRO A 104 8.47 -8.00 -9.50
CA PRO A 104 8.47 -9.43 -9.17
C PRO A 104 7.18 -9.89 -8.47
N ILE A 105 6.59 -9.03 -7.63
CA ILE A 105 5.36 -9.33 -6.91
C ILE A 105 4.18 -9.33 -7.90
N CYS A 106 4.10 -8.28 -8.74
CA CYS A 106 3.08 -8.16 -9.77
C CYS A 106 3.09 -9.35 -10.73
N LYS A 107 4.28 -9.78 -11.21
CA LYS A 107 4.41 -10.97 -12.07
C LYS A 107 3.96 -12.25 -11.37
N LYS A 108 4.35 -12.43 -10.11
CA LYS A 108 4.00 -13.63 -9.32
C LYS A 108 2.50 -13.75 -9.07
N HIS A 109 1.82 -12.64 -8.82
CA HIS A 109 0.42 -12.63 -8.40
C HIS A 109 -0.55 -12.17 -9.50
N SER A 110 -0.04 -11.75 -10.66
CA SER A 110 -0.81 -11.00 -11.67
C SER A 110 -1.46 -9.74 -11.08
N SER A 111 -0.78 -9.10 -10.12
CA SER A 111 -1.27 -7.89 -9.47
C SER A 111 -1.04 -6.66 -10.32
N ILE A 112 -1.89 -5.65 -10.13
CA ILE A 112 -1.69 -4.30 -10.66
C ILE A 112 -1.13 -3.36 -9.59
N ILE A 113 -0.46 -2.30 -10.03
CA ILE A 113 -0.07 -1.18 -9.17
C ILE A 113 -1.16 -0.11 -9.28
N ILE A 114 -1.62 0.40 -8.14
CA ILE A 114 -2.53 1.54 -8.05
C ILE A 114 -1.73 2.74 -7.55
N THR A 115 -1.66 3.79 -8.35
CA THR A 115 -0.93 5.02 -8.06
C THR A 115 -1.72 6.22 -8.59
N THR A 116 -1.27 7.45 -8.32
CA THR A 116 -1.90 8.66 -8.87
C THR A 116 -1.32 9.04 -10.24
N GLU A 117 -2.03 9.90 -10.98
CA GLU A 117 -1.53 10.42 -12.27
C GLU A 117 -0.20 11.17 -12.12
N LYS A 118 -0.06 11.94 -11.03
CA LYS A 118 1.16 12.68 -10.71
C LYS A 118 2.33 11.73 -10.47
N ASP A 119 2.12 10.73 -9.62
CA ASP A 119 3.14 9.74 -9.27
C ASP A 119 3.61 8.95 -10.50
N LEU A 120 2.68 8.57 -11.39
CA LEU A 120 3.00 7.92 -12.65
C LEU A 120 3.83 8.83 -13.57
N PHE A 121 3.49 10.11 -13.65
CA PHE A 121 4.26 11.09 -14.43
C PHE A 121 5.69 11.22 -13.91
N ASP A 122 5.85 11.33 -12.59
CA ASP A 122 7.16 11.43 -11.93
C ASP A 122 8.02 10.19 -12.24
N TYR A 123 7.45 8.98 -12.12
CA TYR A 123 8.12 7.71 -12.47
C TYR A 123 8.59 7.66 -13.93
N LEU A 124 7.75 8.13 -14.86
CA LEU A 124 8.04 8.06 -16.29
C LEU A 124 9.15 9.05 -16.73
N ILE A 125 9.42 10.10 -15.95
CA ILE A 125 10.45 11.10 -16.26
C ILE A 125 11.77 10.81 -15.54
N GLU A 126 11.73 10.14 -14.40
CA GLU A 126 12.93 9.66 -13.71
C GLU A 126 13.65 8.53 -14.49
N LYS A 127 12.93 7.83 -15.37
CA LYS A 127 13.38 6.68 -16.16
C LYS A 127 13.97 7.06 -17.52
#